data_AF-A0A9P8MJR5-F1
#
_entry.id   AF-A0A9P8MJR5-F1
#
_cell.length_a   1.000
_cell.length_b   1.000
_cell.length_c   1.000
_cell.angle_alpha   90.00
_cell.angle_beta   90.00
_cell.angle_gamma   90.00
#
_symmetry.space_group_name_H-M   'P 1'
#
loop_
_entity.id
_entity.type
_entity.pdbx_description
1 polymer ?
#
loop_
_entity_poly.entity_id
_entity_poly.type
_entity_poly.pdbx_seq_one_letter_code
_entity_poly.pdbx_strand_id
1 'polypeptide(L)'
;MTQIRRRHHVINTKSAVGFLVGTHVVPDLENSAFKTFERDVYVEKASSVAASDNHWLPLLDKSIANGFCTSLEQLGPLCHSVIDIEHIAMMRRIVISATNNIYECFREHSFLHEKAGRLSAAEFSAFIDPSNHIARLVIVHMLLLDIIMSRTICVWEDGPQFSFHETRHRYDARNVMAIVWVEKIYDSLPETYQPYIEWPLKFSRFMKTTFQADTSFWRLASVDLHDDIGLKTLQLEESGICE
;
A
#
# COMPACT_ATOMS: atom_id res chain seq x y z
N MET A 1 -5.83 -24.93 51.43
CA MET A 1 -5.13 -24.84 50.13
C MET A 1 -5.93 -23.91 49.23
N THR A 2 -5.48 -22.68 49.10
CA THR A 2 -6.21 -21.57 48.48
C THR A 2 -5.79 -21.47 47.01
N GLN A 3 -6.68 -21.80 46.07
CA GLN A 3 -6.43 -21.61 44.63
C GLN A 3 -6.62 -20.13 44.26
N ILE A 4 -5.51 -19.50 43.89
CA ILE A 4 -5.47 -18.14 43.35
C ILE A 4 -5.93 -18.18 41.89
N ARG A 5 -7.13 -17.65 41.61
CA ARG A 5 -7.64 -17.39 40.26
C ARG A 5 -6.86 -16.21 39.66
N ARG A 6 -5.91 -16.49 38.75
CA ARG A 6 -5.29 -15.45 37.91
C ARG A 6 -6.32 -14.95 36.89
N ARG A 7 -6.84 -13.73 37.09
CA ARG A 7 -7.56 -12.98 36.06
C ARG A 7 -6.57 -12.66 34.94
N HIS A 8 -6.73 -13.32 33.78
CA HIS A 8 -6.07 -12.89 32.56
C HIS A 8 -6.86 -11.71 32.00
N HIS A 9 -6.26 -10.51 32.05
CA HIS A 9 -6.75 -9.38 31.28
C HIS A 9 -6.34 -9.61 29.82
N VAL A 10 -7.29 -10.02 28.98
CA VAL A 10 -7.12 -10.07 27.54
C VAL A 10 -7.32 -8.65 27.02
N ILE A 11 -6.22 -8.00 26.64
CA ILE A 11 -6.24 -6.70 25.94
C ILE A 11 -6.67 -7.00 24.51
N ASN A 12 -7.93 -6.69 24.20
CA ASN A 12 -8.57 -7.00 22.93
C ASN A 12 -8.21 -5.91 21.90
N THR A 13 -7.16 -6.15 21.11
CA THR A 13 -6.73 -5.26 20.03
C THR A 13 -7.53 -5.59 18.75
N LYS A 14 -8.57 -4.79 18.45
CA LYS A 14 -9.50 -4.98 17.30
C LYS A 14 -9.17 -4.09 16.08
N SER A 15 -9.27 -4.62 14.86
CA SER A 15 -8.93 -3.94 13.59
C SER A 15 -10.11 -3.19 12.96
N ALA A 16 -9.86 -2.01 12.39
CA ALA A 16 -10.90 -1.00 12.11
C ALA A 16 -11.84 -1.30 10.93
N VAL A 17 -11.41 -2.06 9.91
CA VAL A 17 -12.23 -2.22 8.68
C VAL A 17 -13.25 -3.37 8.78
N GLY A 18 -12.91 -4.48 9.44
CA GLY A 18 -13.85 -5.57 9.73
C GLY A 18 -14.77 -5.30 10.94
N PHE A 19 -14.35 -4.38 11.82
CA PHE A 19 -15.05 -4.04 13.07
C PHE A 19 -16.38 -3.31 12.87
N LEU A 20 -16.51 -2.52 11.80
CA LEU A 20 -17.71 -1.70 11.55
C LEU A 20 -18.96 -2.59 11.37
N VAL A 21 -18.80 -3.76 10.74
CA VAL A 21 -19.88 -4.75 10.58
C VAL A 21 -20.07 -5.57 11.86
N GLY A 22 -18.98 -6.06 12.46
CA GLY A 22 -19.06 -7.07 13.53
C GLY A 22 -19.53 -6.56 14.91
N THR A 23 -19.45 -5.26 15.19
CA THR A 23 -19.73 -4.75 16.57
C THR A 23 -20.83 -3.71 16.66
N HIS A 24 -21.17 -3.04 15.56
CA HIS A 24 -22.22 -2.01 15.55
C HIS A 24 -23.46 -2.39 14.76
N VAL A 25 -23.39 -3.41 13.90
CA VAL A 25 -24.48 -3.78 12.98
C VAL A 25 -25.13 -5.12 13.33
N VAL A 26 -24.41 -6.00 14.04
CA VAL A 26 -24.87 -7.38 14.32
C VAL A 26 -25.07 -7.57 15.83
N PRO A 27 -26.33 -7.63 16.32
CA PRO A 27 -26.63 -7.79 17.75
C PRO A 27 -26.16 -9.10 18.37
N ASP A 28 -25.95 -10.13 17.53
CA ASP A 28 -25.51 -11.47 17.93
C ASP A 28 -24.48 -11.99 16.92
N LEU A 29 -23.22 -11.60 17.10
CA LEU A 29 -22.13 -11.95 16.19
C LEU A 29 -21.95 -13.47 16.09
N GLU A 30 -22.06 -14.19 17.21
CA GLU A 30 -21.83 -15.63 17.36
C GLU A 30 -22.80 -16.48 16.50
N ASN A 31 -24.05 -16.05 16.39
CA ASN A 31 -25.06 -16.73 15.56
C ASN A 31 -25.23 -16.13 14.16
N SER A 32 -24.46 -15.10 13.81
CA SER A 32 -24.58 -14.45 12.51
C SER A 32 -23.78 -15.14 11.40
N ALA A 33 -24.14 -14.85 10.16
CA ALA A 33 -23.30 -15.16 9.00
C ALA A 33 -21.92 -14.47 9.04
N PHE A 34 -21.77 -13.45 9.91
CA PHE A 34 -20.53 -12.68 10.07
C PHE A 34 -19.62 -13.21 11.19
N LYS A 35 -19.96 -14.30 11.89
CA LYS A 35 -19.11 -14.88 12.95
C LYS A 35 -17.69 -15.23 12.49
N THR A 36 -17.49 -15.45 11.20
CA THR A 36 -16.18 -15.74 10.62
C THR A 36 -15.35 -14.49 10.30
N PHE A 37 -15.90 -13.29 10.52
CA PHE A 37 -15.21 -12.01 10.37
C PHE A 37 -14.54 -11.57 11.67
N GLU A 38 -14.53 -12.41 12.72
CA GLU A 38 -13.63 -12.21 13.84
C GLU A 38 -12.17 -12.25 13.36
N ARG A 39 -11.35 -11.31 13.85
CA ARG A 39 -9.95 -11.13 13.43
C ARG A 39 -9.19 -12.45 13.43
N ASP A 40 -9.33 -13.23 14.50
CA ASP A 40 -8.54 -14.43 14.69
C ASP A 40 -8.98 -15.54 13.73
N VAL A 41 -10.28 -15.67 13.48
CA VAL A 41 -10.85 -16.61 12.49
C VAL A 41 -10.49 -16.20 11.05
N TYR A 42 -10.48 -14.90 10.75
CA TYR A 42 -10.06 -14.39 9.45
C TYR A 42 -8.56 -14.63 9.21
N VAL A 43 -7.73 -14.33 10.21
CA VAL A 43 -6.27 -14.54 10.14
C VAL A 43 -5.95 -16.02 10.00
N GLU A 44 -6.61 -16.90 10.76
CA GLU A 44 -6.43 -18.36 10.66
C GLU A 44 -6.85 -18.91 9.29
N LYS A 45 -8.00 -18.48 8.76
CA LYS A 45 -8.46 -18.89 7.43
C LYS A 45 -7.59 -18.34 6.30
N ALA A 46 -7.15 -17.08 6.39
CA ALA A 46 -6.21 -16.52 5.44
C ALA A 46 -4.87 -17.27 5.47
N SER A 47 -4.42 -17.67 6.66
CA SER A 47 -3.22 -18.51 6.83
C SER A 47 -3.37 -19.85 6.16
N SER A 48 -4.51 -20.52 6.32
CA SER A 48 -4.72 -21.87 5.79
C SER A 48 -4.83 -21.88 4.26
N VAL A 49 -5.47 -20.87 3.67
CA VAL A 49 -5.51 -20.69 2.20
C VAL A 49 -4.12 -20.39 1.64
N ALA A 50 -3.34 -19.54 2.31
CA ALA A 50 -1.99 -19.20 1.87
C ALA A 50 -1.00 -20.38 2.04
N ALA A 51 -1.13 -21.19 3.09
CA ALA A 51 -0.27 -22.35 3.34
C ALA A 51 -0.46 -23.49 2.34
N SER A 52 -1.59 -23.54 1.62
CA SER A 52 -1.82 -24.49 0.53
C SER A 52 -1.11 -24.12 -0.78
N ASP A 53 -0.67 -22.86 -0.95
CA ASP A 53 0.04 -22.39 -2.14
C ASP A 53 1.56 -22.37 -1.90
N ASN A 54 2.20 -23.53 -2.06
CA ASN A 54 3.66 -23.71 -1.97
C ASN A 54 4.44 -23.12 -3.16
N HIS A 55 3.77 -22.42 -4.07
CA HIS A 55 4.38 -21.92 -5.29
C HIS A 55 4.54 -20.40 -5.17
N TRP A 56 5.75 -19.93 -5.50
CA TRP A 56 6.15 -18.52 -5.70
C TRP A 56 6.79 -17.80 -4.49
N LEU A 57 8.09 -18.03 -4.33
CA LEU A 57 9.03 -17.17 -3.61
C LEU A 57 10.26 -16.91 -4.51
N PRO A 58 10.87 -15.71 -4.51
CA PRO A 58 10.51 -14.48 -3.79
C PRO A 58 9.56 -13.57 -4.59
N LEU A 59 8.65 -12.90 -3.88
CA LEU A 59 7.56 -12.10 -4.49
C LEU A 59 7.90 -10.61 -4.62
N LEU A 60 8.78 -10.11 -3.75
CA LEU A 60 9.39 -8.79 -3.86
C LEU A 60 10.88 -8.92 -4.19
N ASP A 61 11.33 -8.13 -5.17
CA ASP A 61 12.74 -8.03 -5.53
C ASP A 61 13.57 -7.52 -4.34
N LYS A 62 14.68 -8.20 -4.04
CA LYS A 62 15.55 -7.87 -2.90
C LYS A 62 16.16 -6.47 -3.00
N SER A 63 16.42 -5.97 -4.20
CA SER A 63 16.94 -4.61 -4.40
C SER A 63 15.92 -3.55 -4.01
N ILE A 64 14.63 -3.77 -4.31
CA ILE A 64 13.54 -2.90 -3.88
C ILE A 64 13.42 -2.94 -2.36
N ALA A 65 13.44 -4.15 -1.78
CA ALA A 65 13.35 -4.32 -0.33
C ALA A 65 14.51 -3.64 0.41
N ASN A 66 15.73 -3.81 -0.09
CA ASN A 66 16.93 -3.19 0.48
C ASN A 66 16.87 -1.66 0.36
N GLY A 67 16.51 -1.14 -0.82
CA GLY A 67 16.39 0.30 -1.03
C GLY A 67 15.38 0.95 -0.08
N PHE A 68 14.22 0.31 0.10
CA PHE A 68 13.21 0.78 1.04
C PHE A 68 13.71 0.74 2.49
N CYS A 69 14.37 -0.35 2.90
CA CYS A 69 14.94 -0.48 4.25
C CYS A 69 16.02 0.58 4.51
N THR A 70 16.93 0.81 3.55
CA THR A 70 17.96 1.84 3.66
C THR A 70 17.34 3.23 3.78
N SER A 71 16.28 3.52 3.03
CA SER A 71 15.55 4.80 3.15
C SER A 71 14.94 4.99 4.53
N LEU A 72 14.34 3.94 5.12
CA LEU A 72 13.83 3.98 6.50
C LEU A 72 14.95 4.15 7.54
N GLU A 73 16.11 3.51 7.34
CA GLU A 73 17.27 3.65 8.22
C GLU A 73 17.78 5.08 8.27
N GLN A 74 17.78 5.78 7.13
CA GLN A 74 18.14 7.20 7.06
C GLN A 74 17.14 8.08 7.81
N LEU A 75 15.85 7.73 7.79
CA LEU A 75 14.80 8.47 8.48
C LEU A 75 14.82 8.23 10.01
N GLY A 76 15.24 7.05 10.45
CA GLY A 76 15.22 6.63 11.86
C GLY A 76 15.77 7.66 12.86
N PRO A 77 16.96 8.24 12.65
CA PRO A 77 17.54 9.27 13.53
C PRO A 77 16.72 10.55 13.65
N LEU A 78 15.80 10.83 12.72
CA LEU A 78 14.93 12.00 12.77
C LEU A 78 13.63 11.73 13.54
N CYS A 79 13.25 10.46 13.70
CA CYS A 79 12.00 10.08 14.34
C CYS A 79 12.11 10.18 15.87
N HIS A 80 11.40 11.14 16.45
CA HIS A 80 11.35 11.34 17.90
C HIS A 80 9.99 10.96 18.51
N SER A 81 8.93 10.91 17.71
CA SER A 81 7.62 10.48 18.18
C SER A 81 7.53 8.96 18.19
N VAL A 82 6.79 8.42 19.17
CA VAL A 82 6.50 6.98 19.25
C VAL A 82 5.77 6.51 17.99
N ILE A 83 4.88 7.34 17.46
CA ILE A 83 4.09 7.04 16.25
C ILE A 83 5.03 6.81 15.06
N ASP A 84 5.96 7.72 14.80
CA ASP A 84 6.90 7.61 13.68
C ASP A 84 7.76 6.35 13.81
N ILE A 85 8.32 6.12 15.00
CA ILE A 85 9.19 4.97 15.29
C ILE A 85 8.45 3.65 15.09
N GLU A 86 7.21 3.55 15.57
CA GLU A 86 6.40 2.34 15.40
C GLU A 86 6.09 2.10 13.92
N HIS A 87 5.70 3.13 13.16
CA HIS A 87 5.38 2.99 11.74
C HIS A 87 6.61 2.57 10.93
N ILE A 88 7.79 3.18 11.12
CA ILE A 88 9.00 2.76 10.40
C ILE A 88 9.39 1.31 10.73
N ALA A 89 9.24 0.88 11.99
CA ALA A 89 9.55 -0.48 12.39
C ALA A 89 8.59 -1.49 11.76
N MET A 90 7.30 -1.17 11.71
CA MET A 90 6.28 -1.98 11.04
C MET A 90 6.56 -2.09 9.54
N MET A 91 6.80 -0.96 8.86
CA MET A 91 7.10 -0.95 7.43
C MET A 91 8.34 -1.77 7.08
N ARG A 92 9.38 -1.72 7.90
CA ARG A 92 10.58 -2.56 7.73
C ARG A 92 10.25 -4.06 7.83
N ARG A 93 9.46 -4.47 8.83
CA ARG A 93 9.07 -5.88 8.97
C ARG A 93 8.26 -6.36 7.77
N ILE A 94 7.30 -5.55 7.31
CA ILE A 94 6.47 -5.86 6.14
C ILE A 94 7.36 -6.12 4.92
N VAL A 95 8.26 -5.20 4.58
CA VAL A 95 9.12 -5.35 3.39
C VAL A 95 10.08 -6.54 3.48
N ILE A 96 10.62 -6.83 4.66
CA ILE A 96 11.45 -8.03 4.87
C ILE A 96 10.60 -9.29 4.63
N SER A 97 9.40 -9.35 5.21
CA SER A 97 8.48 -10.47 5.01
C SER A 97 8.03 -10.60 3.56
N ALA A 98 7.87 -9.51 2.81
CA ALA A 98 7.51 -9.56 1.38
C ALA A 98 8.48 -10.39 0.52
N THR A 99 9.73 -10.55 0.97
CA THR A 99 10.74 -11.33 0.23
C THR A 99 10.62 -12.84 0.41
N ASN A 100 9.92 -13.32 1.44
CA ASN A 100 9.94 -14.74 1.82
C ASN A 100 8.63 -15.28 2.41
N ASN A 101 7.69 -14.42 2.79
CA ASN A 101 6.46 -14.79 3.49
C ASN A 101 5.37 -13.74 3.21
N ILE A 102 4.62 -13.96 2.12
CA ILE A 102 3.53 -13.07 1.69
C ILE A 102 2.43 -12.94 2.74
N TYR A 103 2.13 -14.03 3.45
CA TYR A 103 1.10 -14.03 4.48
C TYR A 103 1.48 -13.12 5.65
N GLU A 104 2.69 -13.29 6.19
CA GLU A 104 3.23 -12.42 7.23
C GLU A 104 3.23 -10.97 6.79
N CYS A 105 3.63 -10.74 5.54
CA CYS A 105 3.69 -9.41 4.94
C CYS A 105 2.31 -8.72 4.90
N PHE A 106 1.28 -9.36 4.35
CA PHE A 106 -0.07 -8.80 4.28
C PHE A 106 -0.74 -8.69 5.64
N ARG A 107 -0.44 -9.61 6.57
CA ARG A 107 -0.94 -9.51 7.95
C ARG A 107 -0.37 -8.29 8.65
N GLU A 108 0.96 -8.10 8.61
CA GLU A 108 1.61 -6.93 9.20
C GLU A 108 1.17 -5.63 8.50
N HIS A 109 0.96 -5.66 7.18
CA HIS A 109 0.43 -4.52 6.42
C HIS A 109 -0.97 -4.11 6.86
N SER A 110 -1.84 -5.09 7.15
CA SER A 110 -3.15 -4.82 7.73
C SER A 110 -3.05 -4.18 9.12
N PHE A 111 -2.08 -4.61 9.92
CA PHE A 111 -1.86 -4.06 11.26
C PHE A 111 -1.30 -2.64 11.23
N LEU A 112 -0.50 -2.30 10.21
CA LEU A 112 -0.01 -0.93 9.99
C LEU A 112 -1.16 0.07 9.84
N HIS A 113 -2.10 -0.22 8.95
CA HIS A 113 -3.26 0.66 8.71
C HIS A 113 -4.21 0.69 9.91
N GLU A 114 -4.35 -0.43 10.60
CA GLU A 114 -5.09 -0.49 11.86
C GLU A 114 -4.47 0.38 12.95
N LYS A 115 -3.13 0.41 13.07
CA LYS A 115 -2.43 1.25 14.04
C LYS A 115 -2.69 2.73 13.76
N ALA A 116 -2.62 3.15 12.49
CA ALA A 116 -2.99 4.51 12.09
C ALA A 116 -4.46 4.84 12.42
N GLY A 117 -5.37 3.88 12.25
CA GLY A 117 -6.79 4.04 12.59
C GLY A 117 -7.10 4.08 14.10
N ARG A 118 -6.13 3.81 14.96
CA ARG A 118 -6.28 3.85 16.43
C ARG A 118 -5.70 5.09 17.09
N LEU A 119 -5.05 5.95 16.32
CA LEU A 119 -4.55 7.22 16.83
C LEU A 119 -5.73 8.03 17.40
N SER A 120 -5.54 8.62 18.57
CA SER A 120 -6.47 9.61 19.10
C SER A 120 -6.57 10.80 18.15
N ALA A 121 -7.62 11.61 18.27
CA ALA A 121 -7.78 12.80 17.43
C ALA A 121 -6.57 13.74 17.48
N ALA A 122 -5.98 13.92 18.67
CA ALA A 122 -4.79 14.76 18.85
C ALA A 122 -3.54 14.15 18.19
N GLU A 123 -3.32 12.84 18.38
CA GLU A 123 -2.21 12.12 17.75
C GLU A 123 -2.33 12.12 16.23
N PHE A 124 -3.53 11.84 15.70
CA PHE A 124 -3.79 11.87 14.27
C PHE A 124 -3.53 13.27 13.71
N SER A 125 -4.10 14.31 14.33
CA SER A 125 -3.90 15.70 13.90
C SER A 125 -2.42 16.10 13.88
N ALA A 126 -1.63 15.68 14.87
CA ALA A 126 -0.19 15.95 14.91
C ALA A 126 0.60 15.13 13.86
N PHE A 127 0.14 13.92 13.55
CA PHE A 127 0.76 13.04 12.56
C PHE A 127 0.52 13.52 11.13
N ILE A 128 -0.65 14.09 10.84
CA ILE A 128 -0.97 14.63 9.50
C ILE A 128 -0.67 16.13 9.32
N ASP A 129 -0.06 16.77 10.33
CA ASP A 129 0.25 18.21 10.28
C ASP A 129 1.22 18.53 9.12
N PRO A 130 0.86 19.45 8.19
CA PRO A 130 1.73 19.84 7.08
C PRO A 130 3.11 20.38 7.49
N SER A 131 3.22 20.92 8.70
CA SER A 131 4.47 21.43 9.30
C SER A 131 5.32 20.33 9.93
N ASN A 132 4.75 19.14 10.17
CA ASN A 132 5.48 17.98 10.68
C ASN A 132 6.18 17.24 9.53
N HIS A 133 7.35 17.75 9.14
CA HIS A 133 8.11 17.21 8.01
C HIS A 133 8.55 15.75 8.21
N ILE A 134 8.81 15.32 9.45
CA ILE A 134 9.20 13.95 9.76
C ILE A 134 8.02 13.00 9.53
N ALA A 135 6.85 13.31 10.09
CA ALA A 135 5.65 12.49 9.89
C ALA A 135 5.24 12.45 8.40
N ARG A 136 5.41 13.53 7.67
CA ARG A 136 5.20 13.54 6.21
C ARG A 136 6.13 12.59 5.46
N LEU A 137 7.40 12.48 5.87
CA LEU A 137 8.33 11.49 5.33
C LEU A 137 7.90 10.06 5.69
N VAL A 138 7.40 9.83 6.90
CA VAL A 138 6.81 8.54 7.30
C VAL A 138 5.60 8.20 6.43
N ILE A 139 4.69 9.14 6.21
CA ILE A 139 3.50 8.97 5.35
C ILE A 139 3.92 8.65 3.92
N VAL A 140 4.94 9.32 3.37
CA VAL A 140 5.48 8.98 2.03
C VAL A 140 5.91 7.52 1.96
N HIS A 141 6.62 7.01 2.97
CA HIS A 141 7.01 5.60 3.00
C HIS A 141 5.81 4.66 3.13
N MET A 142 4.77 5.05 3.88
CA MET A 142 3.52 4.28 3.96
C MET A 142 2.82 4.20 2.60
N LEU A 143 2.74 5.31 1.87
CA LEU A 143 2.17 5.35 0.52
C LEU A 143 2.95 4.48 -0.47
N LEU A 144 4.28 4.49 -0.39
CA LEU A 144 5.10 3.63 -1.24
C LEU A 144 4.99 2.17 -0.87
N LEU A 145 4.86 1.86 0.42
CA LEU A 145 4.61 0.52 0.88
C LEU A 145 3.30 -0.01 0.30
N ASP A 146 2.25 0.81 0.28
CA ASP A 146 0.97 0.45 -0.34
C ASP A 146 1.11 0.11 -1.83
N ILE A 147 1.93 0.86 -2.58
CA ILE A 147 2.26 0.55 -3.97
C ILE A 147 3.00 -0.79 -4.05
N ILE A 148 4.03 -0.99 -3.22
CA ILE A 148 4.81 -2.23 -3.18
C ILE A 148 3.92 -3.44 -2.90
N MET A 149 3.03 -3.34 -1.91
CA MET A 149 2.10 -4.40 -1.54
C MET A 149 1.09 -4.67 -2.66
N SER A 150 0.56 -3.63 -3.29
CA SER A 150 -0.34 -3.76 -4.44
C SER A 150 0.30 -4.44 -5.63
N ARG A 151 1.62 -4.27 -5.84
CA ARG A 151 2.35 -4.96 -6.91
C ARG A 151 2.71 -6.39 -6.54
N THR A 152 3.05 -6.61 -5.26
CA THR A 152 3.37 -7.94 -4.72
C THR A 152 2.19 -8.90 -4.87
N ILE A 153 0.95 -8.43 -4.64
CA ILE A 153 -0.25 -9.27 -4.87
C ILE A 153 -0.48 -9.59 -6.34
N CYS A 154 -0.22 -8.66 -7.28
CA CYS A 154 -0.35 -8.93 -8.71
C CYS A 154 0.65 -10.01 -9.18
N VAL A 155 1.91 -9.91 -8.76
CA VAL A 155 2.93 -10.94 -9.07
C VAL A 155 2.53 -12.29 -8.51
N TRP A 156 1.97 -12.33 -7.30
CA TRP A 156 1.47 -13.56 -6.69
C TRP A 156 0.29 -14.18 -7.45
N GLU A 157 -0.70 -13.37 -7.84
CA GLU A 157 -1.88 -13.83 -8.58
C GLU A 157 -1.53 -14.34 -9.99
N ASP A 158 -0.63 -13.64 -10.70
CA ASP A 158 -0.37 -13.91 -12.10
C ASP A 158 0.76 -14.92 -12.34
N GLY A 159 1.61 -15.17 -11.33
CA GLY A 159 2.72 -16.10 -11.40
C GLY A 159 4.06 -15.46 -11.82
N PRO A 160 5.16 -16.25 -11.82
CA PRO A 160 6.55 -15.78 -11.94
C PRO A 160 6.88 -15.14 -13.29
N GLN A 161 6.06 -15.37 -14.31
CA GLN A 161 6.24 -14.85 -15.65
C GLN A 161 5.87 -13.36 -15.76
N PHE A 162 5.18 -12.81 -14.75
CA PHE A 162 4.86 -11.40 -14.68
C PHE A 162 5.87 -10.68 -13.77
N SER A 163 6.60 -9.75 -14.36
CA SER A 163 7.57 -8.97 -13.58
C SER A 163 6.89 -7.96 -12.66
N PHE A 164 7.55 -7.62 -11.53
CA PHE A 164 7.09 -6.56 -10.61
C PHE A 164 6.87 -5.21 -11.32
N HIS A 165 7.40 -5.03 -12.54
CA HIS A 165 7.33 -3.82 -13.35
C HIS A 165 6.29 -3.89 -14.49
N GLU A 166 5.76 -5.07 -14.82
CA GLU A 166 4.79 -5.22 -15.90
C GLU A 166 3.40 -4.70 -15.53
N THR A 167 2.87 -3.76 -16.30
CA THR A 167 1.52 -3.28 -16.11
C THR A 167 0.47 -4.29 -16.54
N ARG A 168 -0.53 -4.48 -15.67
CA ARG A 168 -1.87 -4.82 -16.14
C ARG A 168 -2.44 -3.58 -16.85
N HIS A 169 -3.23 -3.78 -17.91
CA HIS A 169 -4.12 -2.74 -18.47
C HIS A 169 -5.27 -2.46 -17.48
N ARG A 170 -4.95 -1.93 -16.29
CA ARG A 170 -5.92 -1.56 -15.26
C ARG A 170 -5.54 -0.20 -14.70
N TYR A 171 -6.48 0.73 -14.74
CA TYR A 171 -6.31 2.02 -14.10
C TYR A 171 -6.26 1.85 -12.58
N ASP A 172 -5.13 2.19 -11.97
CA ASP A 172 -4.92 2.12 -10.52
C ASP A 172 -4.91 3.53 -9.93
N ALA A 173 -6.10 4.06 -9.68
CA ALA A 173 -6.29 5.42 -9.17
C ALA A 173 -5.53 5.65 -7.85
N ARG A 174 -5.45 4.62 -6.99
CA ARG A 174 -4.79 4.70 -5.69
C ARG A 174 -3.29 4.90 -5.85
N ASN A 175 -2.65 4.05 -6.64
CA ASN A 175 -1.19 4.13 -6.82
C ASN A 175 -0.79 5.39 -7.60
N VAL A 176 -1.61 5.81 -8.57
CA VAL A 176 -1.44 7.10 -9.27
C VAL A 176 -1.53 8.27 -8.28
N MET A 177 -2.55 8.28 -7.41
CA MET A 177 -2.70 9.34 -6.41
C MET A 177 -1.56 9.36 -5.40
N ALA A 178 -1.11 8.19 -4.95
CA ALA A 178 0.03 8.05 -4.05
C ALA A 178 1.31 8.68 -4.66
N ILE A 179 1.59 8.42 -5.95
CA ILE A 179 2.73 9.05 -6.65
C ILE A 179 2.58 10.58 -6.67
N VAL A 180 1.39 11.10 -7.00
CA VAL A 180 1.12 12.55 -7.01
C VAL A 180 1.34 13.16 -5.62
N TRP A 181 0.94 12.47 -4.55
CA TRP A 181 1.16 12.94 -3.18
C TRP A 181 2.63 12.93 -2.79
N VAL A 182 3.42 11.93 -3.22
CA VAL A 182 4.87 11.91 -3.01
C VAL A 182 5.53 13.12 -3.69
N GLU A 183 5.18 13.41 -4.95
CA GLU A 183 5.69 14.58 -5.69
C GLU A 183 5.32 15.89 -4.97
N LYS A 184 4.05 16.06 -4.57
CA LYS A 184 3.61 17.25 -3.83
C LYS A 184 4.31 17.41 -2.49
N ILE A 185 4.57 16.30 -1.78
CA ILE A 185 5.27 16.37 -0.50
C ILE A 185 6.72 16.81 -0.72
N TYR A 186 7.39 16.28 -1.74
CA TYR A 186 8.75 16.69 -2.12
C TYR A 186 8.83 18.19 -2.44
N ASP A 187 7.93 18.70 -3.28
CA ASP A 187 7.95 20.10 -3.74
C ASP A 187 7.77 21.10 -2.59
N SER A 188 7.10 20.69 -1.52
CA SER A 188 6.83 21.54 -0.36
C SER A 188 7.81 21.30 0.80
N LEU A 189 8.78 20.40 0.64
CA LEU A 189 9.67 19.98 1.73
C LEU A 189 10.87 20.95 1.84
N PRO A 190 11.24 21.41 3.05
CA PRO A 190 12.44 22.21 3.23
C PRO A 190 13.69 21.45 2.76
N GLU A 191 14.69 22.18 2.26
CA GLU A 191 15.94 21.62 1.72
C GLU A 191 16.62 20.64 2.69
N THR A 192 16.58 20.95 4.00
CA THR A 192 17.14 20.10 5.06
C THR A 192 16.58 18.67 5.07
N TYR A 193 15.33 18.47 4.65
CA TYR A 193 14.67 17.17 4.66
C TYR A 193 14.65 16.48 3.29
N GLN A 194 15.04 17.16 2.21
CA GLN A 194 15.05 16.60 0.86
C GLN A 194 15.91 15.33 0.68
N PRO A 195 17.06 15.16 1.35
CA PRO A 195 17.83 13.93 1.25
C PRO A 195 17.06 12.66 1.66
N TYR A 196 16.12 12.80 2.61
CA TYR A 196 15.38 11.66 3.19
C TYR A 196 14.18 11.20 2.34
N ILE A 197 13.84 11.94 1.29
CA ILE A 197 12.77 11.58 0.34
C ILE A 197 13.31 11.20 -1.04
N GLU A 198 14.64 11.28 -1.26
CA GLU A 198 15.24 11.05 -2.57
C GLU A 198 14.98 9.63 -3.10
N TRP A 199 15.19 8.60 -2.29
CA TRP A 199 14.89 7.22 -2.70
C TRP A 199 13.39 7.02 -2.95
N PRO A 200 12.48 7.44 -2.05
CA PRO A 200 11.04 7.40 -2.30
C PRO A 200 10.63 8.05 -3.62
N LEU A 201 11.19 9.23 -3.91
CA LEU A 201 10.88 9.98 -5.12
C LEU A 201 11.37 9.23 -6.37
N LYS A 202 12.60 8.72 -6.38
CA LYS A 202 13.14 7.92 -7.48
C LYS A 202 12.29 6.68 -7.73
N PHE A 203 11.92 5.96 -6.66
CA PHE A 203 11.07 4.79 -6.76
C PHE A 203 9.67 5.13 -7.31
N SER A 204 9.03 6.19 -6.81
CA SER A 204 7.71 6.63 -7.29
C SER A 204 7.71 6.99 -8.78
N ARG A 205 8.76 7.67 -9.27
CA ARG A 205 8.92 8.03 -10.69
C ARG A 205 9.12 6.79 -11.56
N PHE A 206 9.93 5.86 -11.09
CA PHE A 206 10.10 4.57 -11.76
C PHE A 206 8.75 3.83 -11.86
N MET A 207 7.97 3.78 -10.77
CA MET A 207 6.63 3.20 -10.80
C MET A 207 5.66 3.96 -11.73
N LYS A 208 5.74 5.30 -11.79
CA LYS A 208 4.95 6.13 -12.73
C LYS A 208 5.18 5.74 -14.19
N THR A 209 6.42 5.44 -14.56
CA THR A 209 6.74 4.99 -15.93
C THR A 209 6.20 3.61 -16.24
N THR A 210 6.07 2.76 -15.21
CA THR A 210 5.43 1.46 -15.39
C THR A 210 3.93 1.60 -15.56
N PHE A 211 3.22 2.46 -14.79
CA PHE A 211 1.78 2.72 -14.96
C PHE A 211 1.45 3.41 -16.29
N GLN A 212 1.50 2.69 -17.40
CA GLN A 212 0.76 3.08 -18.61
C GLN A 212 -0.72 2.95 -18.27
N ALA A 213 -1.29 4.03 -17.73
CA ALA A 213 -2.71 4.16 -17.54
C ALA A 213 -3.35 3.92 -18.91
N ASP A 214 -3.99 2.77 -19.07
CA ASP A 214 -4.83 2.56 -20.23
C ASP A 214 -6.02 3.50 -20.10
N THR A 215 -5.89 4.68 -20.70
CA THR A 215 -6.95 5.67 -20.81
C THR A 215 -8.01 5.24 -21.82
N SER A 216 -7.89 4.06 -22.46
CA SER A 216 -8.95 3.50 -23.31
C SER A 216 -10.28 3.35 -22.58
N PHE A 217 -10.25 3.07 -21.27
CA PHE A 217 -11.45 3.03 -20.43
C PHE A 217 -12.21 4.36 -20.44
N TRP A 218 -11.50 5.50 -20.39
CA TRP A 218 -12.10 6.83 -20.52
C TRP A 218 -12.56 7.13 -21.95
N ARG A 219 -11.91 6.54 -22.96
CA ARG A 219 -12.32 6.68 -24.37
C ARG A 219 -13.63 5.94 -24.65
N LEU A 220 -13.84 4.74 -24.10
CA LEU A 220 -15.09 3.98 -24.27
C LEU A 220 -16.33 4.70 -23.73
N ALA A 221 -16.20 5.48 -22.64
CA ALA A 221 -17.30 6.28 -22.11
C ALA A 221 -17.64 7.53 -22.96
N SER A 222 -16.78 7.90 -23.92
CA SER A 222 -16.99 9.04 -24.82
C SER A 222 -17.55 8.68 -26.20
N VAL A 223 -17.74 7.40 -26.50
CA VAL A 223 -18.19 6.95 -27.84
C VAL A 223 -19.72 6.78 -27.96
N ASP A 224 -20.48 6.85 -26.87
CA ASP A 224 -21.95 6.66 -26.93
C ASP A 224 -22.78 7.97 -26.98
N LEU A 225 -22.15 9.13 -27.15
CA LEU A 225 -22.87 10.39 -27.43
C LEU A 225 -22.13 11.22 -28.48
N HIS A 226 -22.28 10.83 -29.74
CA HIS A 226 -22.63 11.69 -30.88
C HIS A 226 -22.19 11.03 -32.19
N ASP A 227 -23.20 10.66 -32.97
CA ASP A 227 -23.27 10.81 -34.43
C ASP A 227 -22.08 10.33 -35.28
N ASP A 228 -22.30 9.18 -35.90
CA ASP A 228 -22.35 9.03 -37.37
C ASP A 228 -21.59 10.12 -38.16
N ILE A 229 -20.31 9.89 -38.50
CA ILE A 229 -19.65 10.36 -39.74
C ILE A 229 -18.38 9.52 -39.97
N GLY A 230 -18.28 8.99 -41.19
CA GLY A 230 -17.33 8.00 -41.69
C GLY A 230 -15.84 8.14 -41.31
N LEU A 231 -15.25 6.98 -41.02
CA LEU A 231 -13.81 6.74 -41.11
C LEU A 231 -13.31 7.16 -42.50
N LYS A 232 -12.58 8.27 -42.58
CA LYS A 232 -11.55 8.48 -43.60
C LYS A 232 -10.19 8.25 -42.96
N THR A 233 -9.59 7.12 -43.35
CA THR A 233 -8.19 6.79 -43.16
C THR A 233 -7.31 7.95 -43.64
N LEU A 234 -6.58 8.59 -42.73
CA LEU A 234 -5.54 9.55 -43.10
C LEU A 234 -4.28 8.77 -43.48
N GLN A 235 -4.00 8.75 -44.78
CA GLN A 235 -2.69 8.36 -45.31
C GLN A 235 -1.65 9.42 -44.92
N LEU A 236 -0.50 8.96 -44.44
CA LEU A 236 0.69 9.78 -44.22
C LEU A 236 1.33 10.06 -45.58
N GLU A 237 1.16 11.27 -46.10
CA GLU A 237 2.02 11.80 -47.16
C GLU A 237 3.31 12.34 -46.54
N GLU A 238 4.43 11.67 -46.84
CA GLU A 238 5.77 12.24 -46.70
C GLU A 238 5.99 13.30 -47.79
N SER A 239 6.23 14.54 -47.38
CA SER A 239 6.90 15.58 -48.17
C SER A 239 7.49 16.60 -47.18
N GLY A 240 8.71 17.12 -47.29
CA GLY A 240 9.85 16.94 -48.18
C GLY A 240 11.12 17.30 -47.39
N ILE A 241 12.31 17.37 -48.00
CA ILE A 241 12.91 18.61 -48.52
C ILE A 241 14.20 18.26 -49.31
N CYS A 242 14.35 18.92 -50.46
CA CYS A 242 15.54 19.37 -51.25
C CYS A 242 16.94 18.78 -50.96
N GLU A 243 17.82 18.51 -51.93
CA GLU A 243 18.11 19.15 -53.24
C GLU A 243 18.13 18.17 -54.42
#